data_AF-A0A5S9F3C6-F1
#
_entry.id   AF-A0A5S9F3C6-F1
#
_cell.length_a   1.000
_cell.length_b   1.000
_cell.length_c   1.000
_cell.angle_alpha   90.00
_cell.angle_beta   90.00
_cell.angle_gamma   90.00
#
_symmetry.space_group_name_H-M   'P 1'
#
loop_
_entity.id
_entity.type
_entity.pdbx_description
1 polymer ?
#
loop_
_entity_poly.entity_id
_entity_poly.type
_entity_poly.pdbx_seq_one_letter_code
_entity_poly.pdbx_strand_id
1 'polypeptide(L)'
;MSSKNILFSFVVVLLLFSPQLEAKLLITYGDDIVKVAELPAEMKKQASVADMCIGYKYGQFGVFYLQIWTWSGEFCLYSESQNTYWTLDEKQIKTLNESVPGGLKAPFSYTVPPGLIVIIIVIAILIFIGKNADDEEPAPETAANNAEGDTVGNG
;
A
#
# COMPACT_ATOMS: atom_id res chain seq x y z
N MET A 1 0.28 33.86 6.61
CA MET A 1 0.39 32.42 6.91
C MET A 1 0.86 31.71 5.66
N SER A 2 2.04 31.07 5.70
CA SER A 2 2.53 30.27 4.58
C SER A 2 1.62 29.06 4.35
N SER A 3 1.41 28.65 3.10
CA SER A 3 0.61 27.47 2.75
C SER A 3 1.12 26.19 3.43
N LYS A 4 2.41 26.12 3.75
CA LYS A 4 3.02 25.07 4.59
C LYS A 4 2.41 25.01 6.00
N ASN A 5 2.12 26.17 6.61
CA ASN A 5 1.61 26.26 7.98
C ASN A 5 0.12 25.86 8.05
N ILE A 6 -0.63 26.06 6.97
CA ILE A 6 -2.03 25.63 6.86
C ILE A 6 -2.11 24.11 6.69
N LEU A 7 -1.25 23.52 5.85
CA LEU A 7 -1.19 22.07 5.67
C LEU A 7 -0.75 21.37 6.97
N PHE A 8 0.27 21.90 7.64
CA PHE A 8 0.76 21.37 8.91
C PHE A 8 -0.31 21.49 10.01
N SER A 9 -0.99 22.62 10.09
CA SER A 9 -2.10 22.81 11.03
C SER A 9 -3.26 21.85 10.76
N PHE A 10 -3.59 21.58 9.49
CA PHE A 10 -4.64 20.63 9.15
C PHE A 10 -4.29 19.20 9.58
N VAL A 11 -3.05 18.77 9.37
CA VAL A 11 -2.56 17.45 9.82
C VAL A 11 -2.54 17.34 11.34
N VAL A 12 -2.08 18.37 12.05
CA VAL A 12 -2.05 18.39 13.53
C VAL A 12 -3.45 18.39 14.12
N VAL A 13 -4.39 19.15 13.55
CA VAL A 13 -5.80 19.14 13.98
C VAL A 13 -6.42 17.75 13.73
N LEU A 14 -6.13 17.11 12.60
CA LEU A 14 -6.63 15.75 12.31
C LEU A 14 -6.07 14.71 13.30
N LEU A 15 -4.85 14.89 13.80
CA LEU A 15 -4.25 14.03 14.82
C LEU A 15 -4.83 14.29 16.22
N LEU A 16 -5.10 15.55 16.57
CA LEU A 16 -5.68 15.94 17.87
C LEU A 16 -7.16 15.58 18.01
N PHE A 17 -7.88 15.42 16.88
CA PHE A 17 -9.26 14.93 16.83
C PHE A 17 -9.34 13.42 16.56
N SER A 18 -8.35 12.62 16.99
CA SER A 18 -8.51 11.17 17.00
C SER A 18 -9.57 10.77 18.02
N PRO A 19 -10.74 10.23 17.60
CA PRO A 19 -11.64 9.58 18.54
C PRO A 19 -10.87 8.45 19.24
N GLN A 20 -11.15 8.23 20.53
CA GLN A 20 -10.70 7.04 21.25
C GLN A 20 -11.40 5.80 20.67
N LEU A 21 -10.98 5.39 19.47
CA LEU A 21 -11.34 4.11 18.89
C LEU A 21 -10.50 3.06 19.60
N GLU A 22 -11.13 2.07 20.21
CA GLU A 22 -10.46 0.80 20.47
C GLU A 22 -10.03 0.25 19.12
N ALA A 23 -8.75 0.45 18.78
CA ALA A 23 -8.21 0.14 17.47
C ALA A 23 -8.14 -1.39 17.31
N LYS A 24 -9.21 -1.99 16.79
CA LYS A 24 -9.22 -3.40 16.42
C LYS A 24 -8.45 -3.56 15.11
N LEU A 25 -7.19 -3.95 15.20
CA LEU A 25 -6.36 -4.22 14.03
C LEU A 25 -6.90 -5.45 13.29
N LEU A 26 -7.40 -5.26 12.07
CA LEU A 26 -7.83 -6.35 11.20
C LEU A 26 -6.69 -6.74 10.26
N ILE A 27 -6.09 -7.90 10.49
CA ILE A 27 -5.06 -8.47 9.61
C ILE A 27 -5.72 -9.49 8.68
N THR A 28 -5.50 -9.35 7.38
CA THR A 28 -5.96 -10.31 6.36
C THR A 28 -4.75 -11.03 5.77
N TYR A 29 -4.84 -12.35 5.64
CA TYR A 29 -3.81 -13.18 5.02
C TYR A 29 -4.48 -14.34 4.30
N GLY A 30 -4.04 -14.65 3.09
CA GLY A 30 -4.57 -15.77 2.32
C GLY A 30 -4.31 -15.65 0.83
N ASP A 31 -4.92 -16.55 0.07
CA ASP A 31 -4.89 -16.53 -1.39
C ASP A 31 -6.04 -15.68 -1.93
N ASP A 32 -5.77 -14.96 -3.01
CA ASP A 32 -6.76 -14.21 -3.78
C ASP A 32 -6.65 -14.60 -5.26
N ILE A 33 -7.76 -14.48 -5.99
CA ILE A 33 -7.82 -14.78 -7.42
C ILE A 33 -8.51 -13.64 -8.14
N VAL A 34 -7.77 -13.00 -9.06
CA VAL A 34 -8.31 -11.92 -9.89
C VAL A 34 -8.49 -12.44 -11.30
N LYS A 35 -9.66 -12.18 -11.89
CA LYS A 35 -9.94 -12.47 -13.30
C LYS A 35 -9.05 -11.60 -14.19
N VAL A 36 -8.28 -12.24 -15.08
CA VAL A 36 -7.38 -11.57 -16.03
C VAL A 36 -8.01 -11.48 -17.42
N ALA A 37 -8.54 -12.60 -17.90
CA ALA A 37 -9.02 -12.70 -19.27
C ALA A 37 -10.14 -13.74 -19.40
N GLU A 38 -10.93 -13.60 -20.46
CA GLU A 38 -11.89 -14.62 -20.88
C GLU A 38 -11.18 -15.76 -21.60
N LEU A 39 -11.70 -16.99 -21.47
CA LEU A 39 -11.22 -18.09 -22.30
C LEU A 39 -11.56 -17.83 -23.78
N PRO A 40 -10.67 -18.19 -24.72
CA PRO A 40 -10.95 -18.12 -26.16
C PRO A 40 -12.24 -18.88 -26.51
N ALA A 41 -13.03 -18.34 -27.44
CA ALA A 41 -14.32 -18.90 -27.82
C ALA A 41 -14.23 -20.37 -28.27
N GLU A 42 -13.13 -20.76 -28.92
CA GLU A 42 -12.87 -22.15 -29.34
C GLU A 42 -12.76 -23.11 -28.15
N MET A 43 -12.14 -22.68 -27.05
CA MET A 43 -12.04 -23.50 -25.83
C MET A 43 -13.38 -23.53 -25.09
N LYS A 44 -14.09 -22.41 -25.01
CA LYS A 44 -15.40 -22.31 -24.33
C LYS A 44 -16.49 -23.21 -24.93
N LYS A 45 -16.36 -23.67 -26.18
CA LYS A 45 -17.32 -24.60 -26.81
C LYS A 45 -17.35 -25.97 -26.12
N GLN A 46 -16.34 -26.33 -25.33
CA GLN A 46 -16.42 -27.50 -24.47
C GLN A 46 -17.30 -27.17 -23.25
N ALA A 47 -18.41 -27.91 -23.10
CA ALA A 47 -19.41 -27.67 -22.06
C ALA A 47 -18.83 -27.62 -20.63
N SER A 48 -17.72 -28.32 -20.35
CA SER A 48 -17.05 -28.34 -19.05
C SER A 48 -16.24 -27.08 -18.74
N VAL A 49 -15.97 -26.20 -19.70
CA VAL A 49 -15.15 -24.98 -19.53
C VAL A 49 -15.90 -23.70 -19.93
N ALA A 50 -17.18 -23.80 -20.25
CA ALA A 50 -17.99 -22.69 -20.74
C ALA A 50 -18.13 -21.53 -19.73
N ASP A 51 -18.10 -21.85 -18.43
CA ASP A 51 -18.17 -20.94 -17.29
C ASP A 51 -16.79 -20.53 -16.75
N MET A 52 -15.70 -21.08 -17.30
CA MET A 52 -14.35 -20.81 -16.82
C MET A 52 -13.77 -19.53 -17.42
N CYS A 53 -12.94 -18.86 -16.62
CA CYS A 53 -12.12 -17.73 -17.01
C CYS A 53 -10.65 -17.94 -16.63
N ILE A 54 -9.77 -17.12 -17.20
CA ILE A 54 -8.35 -17.12 -16.85
C ILE A 54 -8.18 -16.18 -15.65
N GLY A 55 -7.75 -16.72 -14.53
CA GLY A 55 -7.44 -16.00 -13.30
C GLY A 55 -5.94 -15.85 -13.07
N TYR A 56 -5.60 -14.95 -12.15
CA TYR A 56 -4.27 -14.83 -11.55
C TYR A 56 -4.41 -15.02 -10.05
N LYS A 57 -3.89 -16.14 -9.57
CA LYS A 57 -3.88 -16.52 -8.15
C LYS A 57 -2.61 -15.98 -7.51
N TYR A 58 -2.72 -15.38 -6.33
CA TYR A 58 -1.56 -14.91 -5.57
C TYR A 58 -1.84 -14.94 -4.07
N GLY A 59 -0.78 -15.06 -3.28
CA GLY A 59 -0.85 -14.85 -1.83
C GLY A 59 -0.85 -13.37 -1.51
N GLN A 60 -1.60 -12.96 -0.49
CA GLN A 60 -1.66 -11.59 0.00
C GLN A 60 -1.57 -11.50 1.52
N PHE A 61 -0.98 -10.38 1.97
CA PHE A 61 -1.00 -9.92 3.34
C PHE A 61 -1.55 -8.49 3.34
N GLY A 62 -2.52 -8.23 4.20
CA GLY A 62 -3.24 -6.97 4.26
C GLY A 62 -3.62 -6.55 5.66
N VAL A 63 -3.96 -5.26 5.78
CA VAL A 63 -4.46 -4.65 7.00
C VAL A 63 -5.71 -3.85 6.65
N PHE A 64 -6.81 -4.01 7.38
CA PHE A 64 -8.11 -3.37 7.09
C PHE A 64 -8.58 -3.58 5.64
N TYR A 65 -8.45 -4.80 5.11
CA TYR A 65 -8.74 -5.16 3.72
C TYR A 65 -7.84 -4.48 2.66
N LEU A 66 -6.86 -3.68 3.10
CA LEU A 66 -5.87 -3.10 2.22
C LEU A 66 -4.70 -4.06 2.04
N GLN A 67 -4.50 -4.54 0.82
CA GLN A 67 -3.38 -5.39 0.42
C GLN A 67 -2.07 -4.64 0.57
N ILE A 68 -1.27 -4.99 1.59
CA ILE A 68 0.04 -4.39 1.86
C ILE A 68 1.11 -5.04 0.98
N TRP A 69 1.06 -6.37 0.86
CA TRP A 69 2.07 -7.15 0.14
C TRP A 69 1.44 -8.37 -0.54
N THR A 70 2.00 -8.76 -1.68
CA THR A 70 1.55 -9.90 -2.50
C THR A 70 2.74 -10.77 -2.90
N TRP A 71 2.54 -12.07 -3.10
CA TRP A 71 3.60 -13.02 -3.51
C TRP A 71 3.02 -14.22 -4.25
N SER A 72 3.89 -15.07 -4.81
CA SER A 72 3.54 -16.34 -5.48
C SER A 72 2.41 -16.22 -6.50
N GLY A 73 2.54 -15.27 -7.44
CA GLY A 73 1.54 -15.05 -8.48
C GLY A 73 1.63 -16.07 -9.62
N GLU A 74 0.53 -16.75 -9.93
CA GLU A 74 0.44 -17.77 -10.98
C GLU A 74 -0.87 -17.65 -11.78
N PHE A 75 -0.83 -18.00 -13.08
CA PHE A 75 -2.05 -18.07 -13.89
C PHE A 75 -2.79 -19.37 -13.62
N CYS A 76 -4.10 -19.29 -13.47
CA CYS A 76 -4.98 -20.44 -13.23
C CYS A 76 -6.24 -20.36 -14.09
N LEU A 77 -6.94 -21.47 -14.22
CA LEU A 77 -8.35 -21.45 -14.62
C LEU A 77 -9.20 -21.31 -13.38
N TYR A 78 -10.22 -20.45 -13.46
CA TYR A 78 -11.12 -20.17 -12.35
C TYR A 78 -12.57 -20.21 -12.85
N SER A 79 -13.41 -20.95 -12.13
CA SER A 79 -14.86 -20.90 -12.30
C SER A 79 -15.46 -20.18 -11.08
N GLU A 80 -16.08 -19.04 -11.35
CA GLU A 80 -16.81 -18.27 -10.33
C GLU A 80 -18.06 -19.03 -9.85
N SER A 81 -18.74 -19.73 -10.77
CA SER A 81 -19.94 -20.51 -10.44
C SER A 81 -19.65 -21.69 -9.51
N GLN A 82 -18.48 -22.32 -9.66
CA GLN A 82 -18.09 -23.49 -8.86
C GLN A 82 -17.15 -23.13 -7.70
N ASN A 83 -16.77 -21.85 -7.60
CA ASN A 83 -15.79 -21.33 -6.65
C ASN A 83 -14.54 -22.22 -6.51
N THR A 84 -14.01 -22.64 -7.66
CA THR A 84 -12.87 -23.56 -7.73
C THR A 84 -11.87 -23.09 -8.77
N TYR A 85 -10.62 -23.51 -8.59
CA TYR A 85 -9.53 -23.15 -9.49
C TYR A 85 -8.70 -24.38 -9.85
N TRP A 86 -8.07 -24.29 -11.02
CA TRP A 86 -7.15 -25.30 -11.52
C TRP A 86 -5.84 -24.64 -11.90
N THR A 87 -4.75 -25.16 -11.34
CA THR A 87 -3.40 -24.74 -11.68
C THR A 87 -3.08 -25.15 -13.12
N LEU A 88 -2.40 -24.27 -13.84
CA LEU A 88 -1.99 -24.50 -15.22
C LEU A 88 -0.52 -24.89 -15.27
N ASP A 89 -0.18 -25.82 -16.16
CA ASP A 89 1.21 -26.09 -16.50
C ASP A 89 1.80 -25.01 -17.43
N GLU A 90 3.13 -24.96 -17.54
CA GLU A 90 3.81 -23.94 -18.37
C GLU A 90 3.40 -24.00 -19.86
N LYS A 91 3.09 -25.19 -20.39
CA LYS A 91 2.68 -25.35 -21.80
C LYS A 91 1.28 -24.80 -22.02
N GLN A 92 0.37 -25.03 -21.07
CA GLN A 92 -0.99 -24.50 -21.07
C GLN A 92 -0.98 -22.98 -20.94
N ILE A 93 -0.15 -22.43 -20.04
CA ILE A 93 0.01 -20.97 -19.91
C ILE A 93 0.52 -20.36 -21.21
N LYS A 94 1.53 -20.97 -21.85
CA LYS A 94 2.05 -20.50 -23.14
C LYS A 94 0.99 -20.53 -24.23
N THR A 95 0.22 -21.61 -24.32
CA THR A 95 -0.88 -21.75 -25.29
C THR A 95 -1.95 -20.69 -25.09
N LEU A 96 -2.33 -20.43 -23.84
CA LEU A 96 -3.30 -19.39 -23.50
C LEU A 96 -2.76 -17.98 -23.78
N ASN A 97 -1.49 -17.73 -23.48
CA ASN A 97 -0.82 -16.46 -23.76
C ASN A 97 -0.79 -16.13 -25.26
N GLU A 98 -0.61 -17.13 -26.12
CA GLU A 98 -0.67 -16.96 -27.58
C GLU A 98 -2.11 -16.79 -28.09
N SER A 99 -3.09 -17.36 -27.39
CA SER A 99 -4.51 -17.34 -27.79
C SER A 99 -5.27 -16.09 -27.35
N VAL A 100 -4.75 -15.36 -26.34
CA VAL A 100 -5.38 -14.15 -25.80
C VAL A 100 -4.81 -12.90 -26.50
N PRO A 101 -5.65 -12.04 -27.11
CA PRO A 101 -5.18 -10.78 -27.69
C PRO A 101 -4.46 -9.90 -26.66
N GLY A 102 -3.19 -9.57 -26.92
CA GLY A 102 -2.36 -8.76 -26.01
C GLY A 102 -1.63 -9.55 -24.91
N GLY A 103 -1.79 -10.87 -24.89
CA GLY A 103 -1.12 -11.79 -23.98
C GLY A 103 -1.67 -11.75 -22.56
N LEU A 104 -1.27 -12.74 -21.78
CA LEU A 104 -1.53 -12.81 -20.34
C LEU A 104 -0.57 -11.90 -19.59
N LYS A 105 -1.13 -11.01 -18.77
CA LYS A 105 -0.36 -10.10 -17.93
C LYS A 105 -0.84 -10.23 -16.49
N ALA A 106 0.10 -10.12 -15.55
CA ALA A 106 -0.24 -10.03 -14.14
C ALA A 106 -1.09 -8.76 -13.90
N PRO A 107 -2.11 -8.84 -13.03
CA PRO A 107 -2.94 -7.69 -12.71
C PRO A 107 -2.13 -6.63 -11.97
N PHE A 108 -2.45 -5.36 -12.21
CA PHE A 108 -1.74 -4.24 -11.59
C PHE A 108 -1.80 -4.28 -10.05
N SER A 109 -2.93 -4.71 -9.48
CA SER A 109 -3.12 -4.85 -8.03
C SER A 109 -2.16 -5.87 -7.40
N TYR A 110 -1.70 -6.86 -8.17
CA TYR A 110 -0.66 -7.79 -7.74
C TYR A 110 0.72 -7.14 -7.80
N THR A 111 1.05 -6.48 -8.92
CA THR A 111 2.37 -5.87 -9.12
C THR A 111 2.61 -4.67 -8.21
N VAL A 112 1.57 -3.89 -7.94
CA VAL A 112 1.61 -2.71 -7.10
C VAL A 112 0.46 -2.81 -6.09
N PRO A 113 0.68 -3.52 -4.96
CA PRO A 113 -0.33 -3.62 -3.92
C PRO A 113 -0.70 -2.21 -3.42
N PRO A 114 -1.99 -1.88 -3.31
CA PRO A 114 -2.43 -0.53 -2.96
C PRO A 114 -1.91 -0.07 -1.60
N GLY A 115 -1.74 -0.98 -0.64
CA GLY A 115 -1.15 -0.70 0.66
C GLY A 115 0.32 -0.31 0.61
N LEU A 116 1.08 -0.83 -0.36
CA LEU A 116 2.47 -0.41 -0.57
C LEU A 116 2.56 1.05 -1.00
N ILE A 117 1.64 1.52 -1.86
CA ILE A 117 1.56 2.92 -2.29
C ILE A 117 1.30 3.83 -1.08
N VAL A 118 0.35 3.43 -0.23
CA VAL A 118 0.03 4.18 0.99
C VAL A 118 1.26 4.29 1.91
N ILE A 119 1.98 3.19 2.12
CA ILE A 119 3.21 3.19 2.93
C ILE A 119 4.26 4.14 2.35
N ILE A 120 4.48 4.11 1.03
CA ILE A 120 5.45 4.99 0.35
C ILE A 120 5.07 6.46 0.54
N ILE A 121 3.80 6.80 0.39
CA ILE A 121 3.32 8.18 0.59
C ILE A 121 3.54 8.63 2.03
N VAL A 122 3.22 7.79 3.01
CA VAL A 122 3.44 8.10 4.44
C VAL A 122 4.92 8.32 4.71
N ILE A 123 5.80 7.44 4.22
CA ILE A 123 7.25 7.60 4.37
C ILE A 123 7.74 8.90 3.71
N ALA A 124 7.29 9.21 2.50
CA ALA A 124 7.66 10.44 1.80
C ALA A 124 7.25 11.69 2.57
N ILE A 125 6.05 11.69 3.18
CA ILE A 125 5.58 12.78 4.03
C ILE A 125 6.46 12.92 5.28
N LEU A 126 6.77 11.81 5.97
CA LEU A 126 7.61 11.83 7.17
C LEU A 126 9.01 12.36 6.88
N ILE A 127 9.62 11.92 5.77
CA ILE A 127 10.93 12.44 5.31
C ILE A 127 10.84 13.92 5.00
N PHE A 128 9.79 14.36 4.30
CA PHE A 128 9.60 15.77 3.97
C PHE A 128 9.48 16.62 5.23
N ILE A 129 8.68 16.20 6.22
CA ILE A 129 8.54 16.91 7.50
C ILE A 129 9.89 16.96 8.23
N GLY A 130 10.59 15.83 8.35
CA GLY A 130 11.89 15.77 9.02
C GLY A 130 12.94 16.71 8.40
N LYS A 131 13.03 16.73 7.07
CA LYS A 131 13.96 17.62 6.35
C LYS A 131 13.69 19.12 6.55
N ASN A 132 12.45 19.53 6.85
CA ASN A 132 12.14 20.93 7.13
C ASN A 132 12.31 21.28 8.63
N ALA A 133 12.52 20.29 9.51
CA ALA A 133 12.73 20.52 10.94
C ALA A 133 14.22 20.80 11.27
N ASP A 134 15.14 20.30 10.45
CA ASP A 134 16.58 20.52 10.61
C ASP A 134 17.03 21.94 10.20
N ASP A 135 16.16 22.71 9.56
CA ASP A 135 16.41 24.10 9.14
C ASP A 135 16.12 25.14 10.26
N GLU A 136 15.55 24.73 11.40
CA GLU A 136 15.43 25.56 12.61
C GLU A 136 16.68 25.39 13.48
N GLU A 137 17.75 26.09 13.12
CA GLU A 137 18.92 26.29 13.98
C GLU A 137 18.46 26.99 15.28
N PRO A 138 18.70 26.43 16.49
CA PRO A 138 18.36 27.11 17.73
C PRO A 138 19.21 28.38 17.85
N ALA A 139 18.53 29.54 17.85
CA ALA A 139 19.15 30.84 18.04
C ALA A 139 20.03 30.85 19.31
N PRO A 140 21.30 31.31 19.24
CA PRO A 140 22.18 31.38 20.40
C PRO A 140 21.78 32.56 21.28
N GLU A 141 20.78 32.38 22.14
CA GLU A 141 20.45 33.35 23.18
C GLU A 141 20.47 32.68 24.56
N THR A 142 21.65 32.65 25.19
CA THR A 142 21.84 32.93 26.63
C THR A 142 23.32 32.79 27.02
N ALA A 143 24.16 33.65 26.46
CA ALA A 143 25.50 33.94 26.99
C ALA A 143 25.56 35.41 27.42
N ALA A 144 24.62 35.86 28.27
CA ALA A 144 24.61 37.23 28.79
C ALA A 144 23.71 37.40 30.03
N ASN A 145 23.97 36.64 31.10
CA ASN A 145 23.62 37.08 32.45
C ASN A 145 24.38 36.19 33.44
N ASN A 146 25.51 36.69 33.93
CA ASN A 146 26.09 36.43 35.25
C ASN A 146 27.47 37.10 35.30
N ALA A 147 27.51 38.41 35.08
CA ALA A 147 28.71 39.22 35.23
C ALA A 147 28.35 40.66 35.57
N GLU A 148 27.43 40.89 36.52
CA GLU A 148 27.35 42.20 37.19
C GLU A 148 26.58 42.08 38.51
N GLY A 149 27.32 42.18 39.61
CA GLY A 149 26.83 42.10 40.98
C GLY A 149 27.97 42.34 41.95
N ASP A 150 28.71 43.43 41.71
CA ASP A 150 29.81 43.89 42.56
C ASP A 150 29.25 44.76 43.71
N THR A 151 29.73 44.48 44.93
CA THR A 151 29.82 45.36 46.13
C THR A 151 28.58 46.04 46.72
N VAL A 152 28.31 45.79 48.03
CA VAL A 152 28.15 46.72 49.19
C VAL A 152 27.97 45.78 50.43
N GLY A 153 28.68 45.77 51.56
CA GLY A 153 29.27 46.83 52.39
C GLY A 153 28.44 47.03 53.67
N ASN A 154 28.83 46.41 54.79
CA ASN A 154 28.53 46.73 56.23
C ASN A 154 28.68 45.43 57.04
N GLY A 155 29.27 45.37 58.22
CA GLY A 155 29.71 46.35 59.21
C GLY A 155 29.71 45.61 60.55
#